data_AF-A0A0F7EGB7-F1
#
_entry.id   AF-A0A0F7EGB7-F1
#
_cell.length_a   1.000
_cell.length_b   1.000
_cell.length_c   1.000
_cell.angle_alpha   90.00
_cell.angle_beta   90.00
_cell.angle_gamma   90.00
#
_symmetry.space_group_name_H-M   'P 1'
#
loop_
_entity.id
_entity.type
_entity.pdbx_description
1 polymer ?
#
loop_
_entity_poly.entity_id
_entity_poly.type
_entity_poly.pdbx_seq_one_letter_code
_entity_poly.pdbx_strand_id
1 'polypeptide(L)'
;MLTKRIIPCLDVKEGRVVKGIQFVGLRDAGDPVELAKKYCREGADELVFLDISASHEGRKIMIDVIERTAAHITIPFTVGGGIHSIEDMKRILRAGADKISLNTAAVLHPKLIQEGASFFGSQCMVVAIDAKQTDSGRWEVFTHGGRKATGLDVLEWAREVEKLGAGELLLTSMDDDGEKSGFGLELTSVVSTSVGIPVIASGGAGRVEHFLDVLTVGMADAALAASIFHYEETSIPAVKHFLTTKGVPVRYEREPNHRAAEI
;
A
#
# COMPACT_ATOMS: atom_id res chain seq x y z
N MET A 1 5.24 -21.47 4.09
CA MET A 1 5.54 -20.01 4.05
C MET A 1 4.55 -19.38 3.08
N LEU A 2 3.84 -18.32 3.48
CA LEU A 2 2.98 -17.58 2.56
C LEU A 2 3.86 -16.84 1.53
N THR A 3 3.35 -16.68 0.31
CA THR A 3 4.07 -15.95 -0.75
C THR A 3 4.13 -14.46 -0.46
N LYS A 4 5.25 -13.82 -0.78
CA LYS A 4 5.40 -12.36 -0.72
C LYS A 4 4.59 -11.70 -1.84
N ARG A 5 4.09 -10.47 -1.59
CA ARG A 5 3.22 -9.72 -2.51
C ARG A 5 3.92 -8.52 -3.13
N ILE A 6 3.60 -8.23 -4.38
CA ILE A 6 4.03 -7.03 -5.10
C ILE A 6 2.80 -6.16 -5.38
N ILE A 7 2.83 -4.92 -4.89
CA ILE A 7 1.66 -4.05 -4.81
C ILE A 7 1.96 -2.71 -5.49
N PRO A 8 1.37 -2.41 -6.64
CA PRO A 8 1.42 -1.05 -7.18
C PRO A 8 0.49 -0.12 -6.39
N CYS A 9 0.97 1.10 -6.12
CA CYS A 9 0.20 2.16 -5.48
C CYS A 9 -0.18 3.24 -6.48
N LEU A 10 -1.44 3.67 -6.46
CA LEU A 10 -2.02 4.68 -7.33
C LEU A 10 -2.47 5.86 -6.44
N ASP A 11 -1.65 6.91 -6.43
CA ASP A 11 -2.00 8.17 -5.77
C ASP A 11 -3.00 8.91 -6.66
N VAL A 12 -4.24 9.10 -6.21
CA VAL A 12 -5.32 9.68 -7.04
C VAL A 12 -5.68 11.06 -6.53
N LYS A 13 -5.73 12.02 -7.45
CA LYS A 13 -6.21 13.37 -7.22
C LYS A 13 -7.24 13.72 -8.28
N GLU A 14 -8.44 14.09 -7.86
CA GLU A 14 -9.51 14.53 -8.77
C GLU A 14 -9.79 13.51 -9.90
N GLY A 15 -9.73 12.22 -9.59
CA GLY A 15 -9.99 11.12 -10.54
C GLY A 15 -8.84 10.77 -11.48
N ARG A 16 -7.68 11.40 -11.33
CA ARG A 16 -6.46 11.13 -12.10
C ARG A 16 -5.38 10.54 -11.20
N VAL A 17 -4.62 9.57 -11.71
CA VAL A 17 -3.41 9.13 -11.01
C VAL A 17 -2.37 10.22 -11.17
N VAL A 18 -1.73 10.61 -10.08
CA VAL A 18 -0.70 11.63 -10.07
C VAL A 18 0.57 11.11 -9.42
N LYS A 19 1.72 11.66 -9.80
CA LYS A 19 2.99 11.34 -9.13
C LYS A 19 3.88 12.55 -8.95
N GLY A 20 4.49 12.63 -7.78
CA GLY A 20 5.51 13.61 -7.40
C GLY A 20 6.50 13.00 -6.42
N ILE A 21 7.52 13.77 -6.04
CA ILE A 21 8.44 13.41 -4.95
C ILE A 21 7.86 13.98 -3.67
N GLN A 22 7.59 13.14 -2.66
CA GLN A 22 7.00 13.57 -1.39
C GLN A 22 5.75 14.48 -1.57
N PHE A 23 4.89 14.12 -2.53
CA PHE A 23 3.69 14.88 -2.94
C PHE A 23 3.94 16.30 -3.52
N VAL A 24 5.19 16.65 -3.82
CA VAL A 24 5.58 17.90 -4.49
C VAL A 24 5.76 17.65 -5.99
N GLY A 25 5.33 18.61 -6.83
CA GLY A 25 5.54 18.55 -8.28
C GLY A 25 4.70 17.48 -8.99
N LEU A 26 3.45 17.30 -8.55
CA LEU A 26 2.53 16.28 -9.07
C LEU A 26 2.34 16.38 -10.59
N ARG A 27 2.60 15.28 -11.29
CA ARG A 27 2.37 15.08 -12.73
C ARG A 27 1.28 14.04 -12.93
N ASP A 28 0.48 14.19 -13.98
CA ASP A 28 -0.51 13.18 -14.36
C ASP A 28 0.18 11.91 -14.86
N ALA A 29 -0.23 10.76 -14.33
CA ALA A 29 0.29 9.43 -14.66
C ALA A 29 -0.74 8.53 -15.37
N GLY A 30 -2.00 8.95 -15.52
CA GLY A 30 -3.00 8.19 -16.26
C GLY A 30 -4.38 8.07 -15.59
N ASP A 31 -5.25 7.30 -16.25
CA ASP A 31 -6.54 6.90 -15.70
C ASP A 31 -6.35 5.77 -14.67
N PRO A 32 -6.94 5.88 -13.46
CA PRO A 32 -6.76 4.90 -12.40
C PRO A 32 -7.29 3.51 -12.76
N VAL A 33 -8.39 3.42 -13.51
CA VAL A 33 -9.03 2.15 -13.86
C VAL A 33 -8.21 1.42 -14.93
N GLU A 34 -7.71 2.15 -15.94
CA GLU A 34 -6.85 1.55 -16.96
C GLU A 34 -5.50 1.08 -16.41
N LEU A 35 -4.91 1.84 -15.47
CA LEU A 35 -3.71 1.41 -14.75
C LEU A 35 -3.99 0.19 -13.86
N ALA A 36 -5.13 0.15 -13.17
CA ALA A 36 -5.54 -1.00 -12.38
C ALA A 36 -5.67 -2.27 -13.24
N LYS A 37 -6.31 -2.17 -14.42
CA LYS A 37 -6.41 -3.27 -15.39
C LYS A 37 -5.03 -3.70 -15.91
N LYS A 38 -4.14 -2.75 -16.20
CA LYS A 38 -2.76 -3.04 -16.62
C LYS A 38 -2.05 -3.85 -15.54
N TYR A 39 -2.04 -3.36 -14.30
CA TYR A 39 -1.36 -4.03 -13.20
C TYR A 39 -1.97 -5.37 -12.81
N CYS A 40 -3.29 -5.50 -12.89
CA CYS A 40 -3.94 -6.80 -12.72
C CYS A 40 -3.45 -7.82 -13.77
N ARG A 41 -3.37 -7.43 -15.06
CA ARG A 41 -2.84 -8.29 -16.14
C ARG A 41 -1.34 -8.58 -16.03
N GLU A 42 -0.59 -7.66 -15.43
CA GLU A 42 0.83 -7.83 -15.11
C GLU A 42 1.06 -8.72 -13.88
N GLY A 43 -0.02 -9.20 -13.25
CA GLY A 43 0.04 -10.10 -12.11
C GLY A 43 0.37 -9.38 -10.79
N ALA A 44 -0.06 -8.14 -10.59
CA ALA A 44 -0.10 -7.53 -9.27
C ALA A 44 -0.82 -8.44 -8.27
N ASP A 45 -0.34 -8.53 -7.04
CA ASP A 45 -0.99 -9.38 -6.02
C ASP A 45 -2.16 -8.68 -5.33
N GLU A 46 -2.11 -7.36 -5.30
CA GLU A 46 -3.08 -6.43 -4.71
C GLU A 46 -2.83 -5.03 -5.30
N LEU A 47 -3.80 -4.12 -5.26
CA LEU A 47 -3.60 -2.69 -5.57
C LEU A 47 -3.82 -1.82 -4.33
N VAL A 48 -3.18 -0.65 -4.28
CA VAL A 48 -3.50 0.39 -3.28
C VAL A 48 -3.87 1.68 -4.00
N PHE A 49 -5.00 2.26 -3.64
CA PHE A 49 -5.41 3.60 -4.05
C PHE A 49 -5.31 4.55 -2.86
N LEU A 50 -4.62 5.67 -3.03
CA LEU A 50 -4.57 6.73 -2.01
C LEU A 50 -5.23 7.99 -2.56
N ASP A 51 -6.40 8.34 -2.04
CA ASP A 51 -7.05 9.62 -2.35
C ASP A 51 -6.31 10.76 -1.66
N ILE A 52 -5.66 11.62 -2.45
CA ILE A 52 -5.02 12.83 -1.95
C ILE A 52 -5.85 14.09 -2.23
N SER A 53 -7.11 13.92 -2.65
CA SER A 53 -8.05 15.00 -2.87
C SER A 53 -8.50 15.59 -1.53
N ALA A 54 -8.42 16.92 -1.39
CA ALA A 54 -8.88 17.61 -0.19
C ALA A 54 -10.38 17.97 -0.22
N SER A 55 -11.07 17.76 -1.35
CA SER A 55 -12.43 18.26 -1.58
C SER A 55 -13.51 17.18 -1.38
N HIS A 56 -14.74 17.63 -1.06
CA HIS A 56 -15.89 16.73 -0.98
C HIS A 56 -16.27 16.12 -2.34
N GLU A 57 -16.03 16.84 -3.43
CA GLU A 57 -16.21 16.33 -4.80
C GLU A 57 -15.21 15.23 -5.13
N GLY A 58 -13.95 15.37 -4.70
CA GLY A 58 -12.93 14.32 -4.83
C GLY A 58 -13.37 12.99 -4.23
N ARG A 59 -14.03 13.02 -3.06
CA ARG A 59 -14.57 11.80 -2.43
C ARG A 59 -15.66 11.11 -3.25
N LYS A 60 -16.52 11.85 -3.95
CA LYS A 60 -17.52 11.25 -4.85
C LYS A 60 -16.85 10.62 -6.07
N ILE A 61 -15.85 11.29 -6.63
CA ILE A 61 -15.08 10.79 -7.77
C ILE A 61 -14.35 9.49 -7.37
N MET A 62 -13.81 9.41 -6.15
CA MET A 62 -13.15 8.21 -5.68
C MET A 62 -14.12 7.00 -5.62
N ILE A 63 -15.38 7.18 -5.23
CA ILE A 63 -16.38 6.10 -5.26
C ILE A 63 -16.60 5.57 -6.69
N ASP A 64 -16.72 6.45 -7.70
CA ASP A 64 -16.83 6.02 -9.10
C ASP A 64 -15.58 5.23 -9.56
N VAL A 65 -14.38 5.70 -9.18
CA VAL A 65 -13.13 5.00 -9.48
C VAL A 65 -13.12 3.60 -8.85
N ILE A 66 -13.58 3.47 -7.62
CA ILE A 66 -13.67 2.17 -6.91
C ILE A 66 -14.64 1.24 -7.62
N GLU A 67 -15.87 1.68 -7.91
CA GLU A 67 -16.90 0.85 -8.55
C GLU A 67 -16.44 0.37 -9.93
N ARG A 68 -15.87 1.26 -10.74
CA ARG A 68 -15.32 0.92 -12.06
C ARG A 68 -14.13 -0.02 -11.96
N THR A 69 -13.26 0.16 -10.98
CA THR A 69 -12.10 -0.73 -10.78
C THR A 69 -12.56 -2.13 -10.38
N ALA A 70 -13.47 -2.24 -9.40
CA ALA A 70 -14.01 -3.51 -8.92
C ALA A 70 -14.70 -4.31 -10.03
N ALA A 71 -15.32 -3.64 -11.01
CA ALA A 71 -15.92 -4.31 -12.17
C ALA A 71 -14.91 -4.93 -13.16
N HIS A 72 -13.62 -4.62 -13.03
CA HIS A 72 -12.61 -4.92 -14.06
C HIS A 72 -11.37 -5.66 -13.58
N ILE A 73 -11.15 -5.79 -12.27
CA ILE A 73 -10.00 -6.51 -11.72
C ILE A 73 -10.45 -7.71 -10.89
N THR A 74 -9.55 -8.68 -10.72
CA THR A 74 -9.81 -9.92 -9.96
C THR A 74 -8.91 -10.09 -8.74
N ILE A 75 -8.07 -9.08 -8.48
CA ILE A 75 -7.16 -9.03 -7.35
C ILE A 75 -7.70 -8.07 -6.29
N PRO A 76 -7.35 -8.28 -5.01
CA PRO A 76 -7.80 -7.38 -3.95
C PRO A 76 -7.30 -5.96 -4.16
N PHE A 77 -8.02 -4.98 -3.64
CA PHE A 77 -7.50 -3.62 -3.54
C PHE A 77 -7.90 -2.90 -2.26
N THR A 78 -6.95 -2.10 -1.79
CA THR A 78 -7.06 -1.26 -0.60
C THR A 78 -7.28 0.19 -1.01
N VAL A 79 -8.17 0.89 -0.31
CA VAL A 79 -8.40 2.34 -0.51
C VAL A 79 -8.08 3.12 0.76
N GLY A 80 -7.24 4.13 0.66
CA GLY A 80 -6.93 5.08 1.73
C GLY A 80 -7.16 6.52 1.32
N GLY A 81 -7.07 7.44 2.29
CA GLY A 81 -7.21 8.87 2.08
C GLY A 81 -8.58 9.43 2.50
N GLY A 82 -8.59 10.39 3.44
CA GLY A 82 -9.79 11.12 3.82
C GLY A 82 -10.91 10.32 4.52
N ILE A 83 -10.59 9.15 5.09
CA ILE A 83 -11.52 8.28 5.82
C ILE A 83 -11.53 8.67 7.31
N HIS A 84 -12.66 9.12 7.84
CA HIS A 84 -12.76 9.66 9.22
C HIS A 84 -13.82 8.99 10.09
N SER A 85 -14.63 8.09 9.53
CA SER A 85 -15.76 7.48 10.23
C SER A 85 -16.09 6.09 9.69
N ILE A 86 -16.79 5.28 10.49
CA ILE A 86 -17.32 3.97 10.07
C ILE A 86 -18.22 4.08 8.83
N GLU A 87 -18.96 5.18 8.69
CA GLU A 87 -19.83 5.40 7.53
C GLU A 87 -19.01 5.64 6.25
N ASP A 88 -17.87 6.33 6.33
CA ASP A 88 -16.95 6.46 5.19
C ASP A 88 -16.39 5.09 4.77
N MET A 89 -15.94 4.29 5.74
CA MET A 89 -15.44 2.92 5.50
C MET A 89 -16.50 2.07 4.80
N LYS A 90 -17.74 2.12 5.30
CA LYS A 90 -18.87 1.37 4.76
C LYS A 90 -19.16 1.72 3.31
N ARG A 91 -19.05 3.00 2.93
CA ARG A 91 -19.25 3.44 1.54
C ARG A 91 -18.16 2.90 0.62
N ILE A 92 -16.90 2.99 1.04
CA ILE A 92 -15.74 2.50 0.28
C ILE A 92 -15.80 0.99 0.07
N LEU A 93 -16.06 0.23 1.13
CA LEU A 93 -16.16 -1.23 1.05
C LEU A 93 -17.38 -1.67 0.22
N ARG A 94 -18.52 -0.98 0.33
CA ARG A 94 -19.71 -1.26 -0.51
C ARG A 94 -19.51 -0.94 -1.99
N ALA A 95 -18.67 0.04 -2.30
CA ALA A 95 -18.32 0.37 -3.67
C ALA A 95 -17.43 -0.72 -4.33
N GLY A 96 -16.81 -1.60 -3.53
CA GLY A 96 -16.11 -2.78 -4.02
C GLY A 96 -14.67 -2.94 -3.54
N ALA A 97 -14.16 -2.02 -2.71
CA ALA A 97 -12.85 -2.20 -2.09
C ALA A 97 -12.85 -3.36 -1.08
N ASP A 98 -11.75 -4.11 -1.01
CA ASP A 98 -11.60 -5.23 -0.06
C ASP A 98 -11.13 -4.75 1.31
N LYS A 99 -10.32 -3.68 1.32
CA LYS A 99 -9.73 -3.12 2.54
C LYS A 99 -9.72 -1.60 2.51
N ILE A 100 -9.58 -1.03 3.71
CA ILE A 100 -9.41 0.41 3.92
C ILE A 100 -8.08 0.70 4.59
N SER A 101 -7.47 1.84 4.25
CA SER A 101 -6.24 2.32 4.87
C SER A 101 -6.48 3.61 5.67
N LEU A 102 -6.11 3.57 6.95
CA LEU A 102 -6.19 4.71 7.87
C LEU A 102 -4.80 5.16 8.29
N ASN A 103 -4.56 6.47 8.32
CA ASN A 103 -3.37 7.07 8.94
C ASN A 103 -3.80 8.17 9.90
N THR A 104 -4.04 9.38 9.39
CA THR A 104 -4.27 10.56 10.24
C THR A 104 -5.48 10.41 11.17
N ALA A 105 -6.57 9.84 10.67
CA ALA A 105 -7.75 9.57 11.51
C ALA A 105 -7.48 8.55 12.61
N ALA A 106 -6.65 7.53 12.33
CA ALA A 106 -6.26 6.53 13.32
C ALA A 106 -5.37 7.14 14.41
N VAL A 107 -4.42 8.02 14.06
CA VAL A 107 -3.58 8.71 15.06
C VAL A 107 -4.42 9.64 15.94
N LEU A 108 -5.34 10.41 15.35
CA LEU A 108 -6.16 11.36 16.11
C LEU A 108 -7.26 10.67 16.93
N HIS A 109 -7.79 9.55 16.43
CA HIS A 109 -8.87 8.78 17.05
C HIS A 109 -8.60 7.26 16.96
N PRO A 110 -7.67 6.71 17.77
CA PRO A 110 -7.23 5.31 17.66
C PRO A 110 -8.36 4.26 17.75
N LYS A 111 -9.42 4.56 18.52
CA LYS A 111 -10.61 3.70 18.63
C LYS A 111 -11.31 3.43 17.30
N LEU A 112 -11.12 4.28 16.29
CA LEU A 112 -11.66 4.08 14.95
C LEU A 112 -11.15 2.78 14.31
N ILE A 113 -9.92 2.36 14.64
CA ILE A 113 -9.37 1.06 14.20
C ILE A 113 -10.20 -0.08 14.82
N GLN A 114 -10.43 -0.02 16.13
CA GLN A 114 -11.19 -1.05 16.87
C GLN A 114 -12.65 -1.12 16.42
N GLU A 115 -13.29 0.03 16.20
CA GLU A 115 -14.65 0.09 15.68
C GLU A 115 -14.73 -0.50 14.26
N GLY A 116 -13.78 -0.16 13.38
CA GLY A 116 -13.69 -0.71 12.03
C GLY A 116 -13.45 -2.23 12.03
N ALA A 117 -12.48 -2.69 12.82
CA ALA A 117 -12.17 -4.11 12.97
C ALA A 117 -13.36 -4.91 13.53
N SER A 118 -14.09 -4.34 14.49
CA SER A 118 -15.29 -4.99 15.06
C SER A 118 -16.44 -5.10 14.05
N PHE A 119 -16.56 -4.14 13.13
CA PHE A 119 -17.67 -4.10 12.17
C PHE A 119 -17.36 -4.85 10.86
N PHE A 120 -16.14 -4.74 10.35
CA PHE A 120 -15.74 -5.29 9.04
C PHE A 120 -14.76 -6.48 9.15
N GLY A 121 -14.16 -6.70 10.32
CA GLY A 121 -13.09 -7.67 10.55
C GLY A 121 -11.70 -7.05 10.33
N SER A 122 -10.72 -7.49 11.12
CA SER A 122 -9.35 -6.96 11.07
C SER A 122 -8.72 -7.06 9.69
N GLN A 123 -9.05 -8.08 8.89
CA GLN A 123 -8.50 -8.26 7.53
C GLN A 123 -8.84 -7.11 6.57
N CYS A 124 -9.88 -6.32 6.87
CA CYS A 124 -10.26 -5.14 6.09
C CYS A 124 -9.54 -3.87 6.56
N MET A 125 -8.81 -3.92 7.68
CA MET A 125 -8.23 -2.76 8.36
C MET A 125 -6.72 -2.68 8.14
N VAL A 126 -6.31 -1.86 7.18
CA VAL A 126 -4.91 -1.48 6.98
C VAL A 126 -4.64 -0.18 7.75
N VAL A 127 -3.53 -0.12 8.49
CA VAL A 127 -3.07 1.13 9.11
C VAL A 127 -1.79 1.58 8.43
N ALA A 128 -1.86 2.73 7.76
CA ALA A 128 -0.71 3.38 7.17
C ALA A 128 0.07 4.18 8.22
N ILE A 129 1.37 3.96 8.26
CA ILE A 129 2.33 4.64 9.14
C ILE A 129 3.37 5.32 8.25
N ASP A 130 3.31 6.64 8.19
CA ASP A 130 4.38 7.45 7.59
C ASP A 130 5.43 7.68 8.67
N ALA A 131 6.63 7.14 8.48
CA ALA A 131 7.70 7.15 9.47
C ALA A 131 8.88 7.98 8.98
N LYS A 132 9.42 8.84 9.84
CA LYS A 132 10.63 9.62 9.55
C LYS A 132 11.65 9.46 10.66
N GLN A 133 12.91 9.27 10.29
CA GLN A 133 13.99 9.10 11.24
C GLN A 133 14.25 10.41 11.99
N THR A 134 14.28 10.33 13.33
CA THR A 134 14.58 11.48 14.21
C THR A 134 15.92 11.34 14.90
N ASP A 135 16.37 10.10 15.09
CA ASP A 135 17.68 9.75 15.67
C ASP A 135 18.07 8.34 15.18
N SER A 136 19.31 7.92 15.42
CA SER A 136 19.77 6.58 15.08
C SER A 136 18.88 5.52 15.74
N GLY A 137 18.31 4.63 14.92
CA GLY A 137 17.36 3.60 15.36
C GLY A 137 16.02 4.11 15.92
N ARG A 138 15.65 5.37 15.69
CA ARG A 138 14.37 5.95 16.16
C ARG A 138 13.64 6.70 15.06
N TRP A 139 12.34 6.43 14.95
CA TRP A 139 11.46 7.04 13.97
C TRP A 139 10.21 7.58 14.65
N GLU A 140 9.76 8.72 14.15
CA GLU A 140 8.52 9.36 14.59
C GLU A 140 7.43 9.18 13.54
N VAL A 141 6.19 9.00 13.99
CA VAL A 141 5.01 8.92 13.12
C VAL A 141 4.61 10.32 12.64
N PHE A 142 4.32 10.44 11.35
CA PHE A 142 3.82 11.65 10.71
C PHE A 142 2.40 11.46 10.19
N THR A 143 1.67 12.57 10.12
CA THR A 143 0.29 12.64 9.64
C THR A 143 0.11 13.74 8.59
N HIS A 144 -1.09 13.85 8.02
CA HIS A 144 -1.47 14.85 7.03
C HIS A 144 -0.59 14.80 5.77
N GLY A 145 -0.24 13.59 5.32
CA GLY A 145 0.67 13.36 4.19
C GLY A 145 2.09 13.82 4.51
N GLY A 146 2.65 13.34 5.62
CA GLY A 146 4.03 13.64 6.01
C GLY A 146 4.30 15.05 6.56
N ARG A 147 3.30 15.91 6.76
CA ARG A 147 3.51 17.33 7.12
C ARG A 147 3.51 17.61 8.62
N LYS A 148 2.90 16.74 9.43
CA LYS A 148 2.72 16.97 10.86
C LYS A 148 3.31 15.83 11.67
N ALA A 149 4.41 16.13 12.37
CA ALA A 149 5.01 15.29 13.39
C ALA A 149 4.03 15.10 14.57
N THR A 150 4.01 13.91 15.16
CA THR A 150 3.00 13.52 16.17
C THR A 150 3.58 13.36 17.58
N GLY A 151 4.90 13.24 17.70
CA GLY A 151 5.62 12.84 18.90
C GLY A 151 5.54 11.34 19.21
N LEU A 152 4.86 10.54 18.39
CA LEU A 152 4.72 9.09 18.61
C LEU A 152 5.91 8.33 18.03
N ASP A 153 6.46 7.42 18.82
CA ASP A 153 7.43 6.43 18.34
C ASP A 153 6.72 5.40 17.44
N VAL A 154 7.37 5.07 16.32
CA VAL A 154 6.81 4.17 15.31
C VAL A 154 6.59 2.75 15.84
N LEU A 155 7.49 2.21 16.68
CA LEU A 155 7.37 0.86 17.21
C LEU A 155 6.29 0.77 18.28
N GLU A 156 6.16 1.81 19.13
CA GLU A 156 5.06 1.90 20.08
C GLU A 156 3.71 1.98 19.35
N TRP A 157 3.63 2.84 18.32
CA TRP A 157 2.41 2.99 17.54
C TRP A 157 2.04 1.72 16.76
N ALA A 158 3.00 1.06 16.10
CA ALA A 158 2.77 -0.18 15.36
C ALA A 158 2.15 -1.28 16.25
N ARG A 159 2.67 -1.46 17.47
CA ARG A 159 2.12 -2.43 18.44
C ARG A 159 0.75 -2.01 18.95
N GLU A 160 0.51 -0.72 19.13
CA GLU A 160 -0.78 -0.22 19.58
C GLU A 160 -1.88 -0.43 18.53
N VAL A 161 -1.59 -0.16 17.26
CA VAL A 161 -2.59 -0.33 16.19
C VAL A 161 -2.91 -1.82 15.95
N GLU A 162 -1.94 -2.72 16.13
CA GLU A 162 -2.19 -4.16 16.14
C GLU A 162 -3.14 -4.56 17.28
N LYS A 163 -2.90 -4.08 18.52
CA LYS A 163 -3.80 -4.35 19.66
C LYS A 163 -5.21 -3.82 19.44
N LEU A 164 -5.33 -2.70 18.72
CA LEU A 164 -6.62 -2.10 18.35
C LEU A 164 -7.33 -2.86 17.23
N GLY A 165 -6.69 -3.86 16.61
CA GLY A 165 -7.31 -4.76 15.65
C GLY A 165 -7.01 -4.46 14.19
N ALA A 166 -5.94 -3.69 13.89
CA ALA A 166 -5.42 -3.62 12.52
C ALA A 166 -5.03 -5.03 12.04
N GLY A 167 -5.35 -5.35 10.78
CA GLY A 167 -4.98 -6.63 10.18
C GLY A 167 -3.71 -6.57 9.34
N GLU A 168 -3.22 -5.37 9.02
CA GLU A 168 -2.04 -5.15 8.20
C GLU A 168 -1.49 -3.73 8.37
N LEU A 169 -0.17 -3.58 8.27
CA LEU A 169 0.48 -2.26 8.27
C LEU A 169 0.95 -1.89 6.86
N LEU A 170 0.72 -0.64 6.47
CA LEU A 170 1.37 -0.01 5.32
C LEU A 170 2.43 0.95 5.86
N LEU A 171 3.69 0.53 5.85
CA LEU A 171 4.80 1.27 6.45
C LEU A 171 5.58 2.02 5.35
N THR A 172 5.47 3.34 5.36
CA THR A 172 6.19 4.21 4.42
C THR A 172 7.40 4.84 5.09
N SER A 173 8.59 4.55 4.58
CA SER A 173 9.80 5.30 4.96
C SER A 173 9.81 6.65 4.25
N MET A 174 9.59 7.74 4.98
CA MET A 174 9.58 9.09 4.41
C MET A 174 10.96 9.56 3.94
N ASP A 175 12.02 9.02 4.54
CA ASP A 175 13.41 9.36 4.20
C ASP A 175 13.82 8.76 2.85
N ASP A 176 13.18 7.66 2.43
CA ASP A 176 13.48 6.97 1.17
C ASP A 176 12.44 7.23 0.07
N ASP A 177 11.25 7.76 0.43
CA ASP A 177 10.15 7.91 -0.53
C ASP A 177 10.47 8.87 -1.68
N GLY A 178 10.49 8.34 -2.90
CA GLY A 178 10.85 9.06 -4.12
C GLY A 178 12.34 9.05 -4.49
N GLU A 179 13.23 8.62 -3.60
CA GLU A 179 14.69 8.67 -3.81
C GLU A 179 15.23 7.59 -4.76
N LYS A 180 14.49 6.49 -4.93
CA LYS A 180 14.88 5.33 -5.76
C LYS A 180 16.21 4.67 -5.36
N SER A 181 16.68 4.91 -4.15
CA SER A 181 17.94 4.39 -3.60
C SER A 181 17.79 3.02 -2.91
N GLY A 182 16.57 2.61 -2.58
CA GLY A 182 16.28 1.42 -1.78
C GLY A 182 15.08 1.67 -0.86
N PHE A 183 14.48 0.60 -0.33
CA PHE A 183 13.52 0.75 0.77
C PHE A 183 14.25 1.01 2.09
N GLY A 184 13.55 1.58 3.07
CA GLY A 184 14.04 1.72 4.45
C GLY A 184 14.15 0.37 5.15
N LEU A 185 15.23 -0.38 4.91
CA LEU A 185 15.40 -1.76 5.38
C LEU A 185 15.43 -1.88 6.90
N GLU A 186 16.15 -0.98 7.58
CA GLU A 186 16.26 -1.00 9.04
C GLU A 186 14.90 -0.79 9.68
N LEU A 187 14.20 0.30 9.30
CA LEU A 187 12.84 0.61 9.71
C LEU A 187 11.89 -0.57 9.47
N THR A 188 11.91 -1.14 8.26
CA THR A 188 11.03 -2.25 7.89
C THR A 188 11.32 -3.48 8.74
N SER A 189 12.59 -3.80 8.98
CA SER A 189 13.00 -4.96 9.76
C SER A 189 12.56 -4.85 11.22
N VAL A 190 12.79 -3.69 11.85
CA VAL A 190 12.42 -3.50 13.26
C VAL A 190 10.90 -3.48 13.46
N VAL A 191 10.13 -2.92 12.52
CA VAL A 191 8.66 -2.94 12.61
C VAL A 191 8.13 -4.34 12.35
N SER A 192 8.55 -5.01 11.27
CA SER A 192 8.05 -6.35 10.88
C SER A 192 8.33 -7.42 11.93
N THR A 193 9.38 -7.26 12.73
CA THR A 193 9.70 -8.19 13.84
C THR A 193 9.05 -7.80 15.16
N SER A 194 8.41 -6.63 15.24
CA SER A 194 7.78 -6.12 16.46
C SER A 194 6.27 -6.36 16.56
N VAL A 195 5.63 -6.76 15.46
CA VAL A 195 4.19 -7.03 15.34
C VAL A 195 3.94 -8.42 14.76
N GLY A 196 2.77 -8.99 15.02
CA GLY A 196 2.32 -10.29 14.50
C GLY A 196 1.47 -10.23 13.22
N ILE A 197 1.16 -9.02 12.73
CA ILE A 197 0.39 -8.78 11.51
C ILE A 197 1.30 -8.47 10.30
N PRO A 198 0.85 -8.72 9.06
CA PRO A 198 1.63 -8.43 7.86
C PRO A 198 2.07 -6.97 7.74
N VAL A 199 3.29 -6.77 7.24
CA VAL A 199 3.85 -5.44 6.95
C VAL A 199 4.11 -5.28 5.45
N ILE A 200 3.51 -4.25 4.86
CA ILE A 200 3.77 -3.75 3.51
C ILE A 200 4.84 -2.66 3.61
N ALA A 201 6.01 -2.88 3.03
CA ALA A 201 7.03 -1.86 2.92
C ALA A 201 6.74 -0.90 1.75
N SER A 202 6.90 0.39 1.97
CA SER A 202 6.59 1.46 1.01
C SER A 202 7.69 2.54 1.03
N GLY A 203 7.97 3.12 -0.13
CA GLY A 203 8.97 4.19 -0.31
C GLY A 203 10.35 3.69 -0.76
N GLY A 204 10.88 4.27 -1.85
CA GLY A 204 12.29 4.15 -2.24
C GLY A 204 12.68 3.05 -3.26
N ALA A 205 11.72 2.27 -3.75
CA ALA A 205 11.96 1.31 -4.84
C ALA A 205 12.55 1.99 -6.10
N GLY A 206 13.63 1.42 -6.65
CA GLY A 206 14.34 1.97 -7.81
C GLY A 206 14.91 0.92 -8.78
N ARG A 207 15.09 -0.33 -8.34
CA ARG A 207 15.47 -1.48 -9.17
C ARG A 207 14.96 -2.78 -8.54
N VAL A 208 14.99 -3.89 -9.29
CA VAL A 208 14.44 -5.19 -8.87
C VAL A 208 15.13 -5.75 -7.61
N GLU A 209 16.40 -5.44 -7.40
CA GLU A 209 17.18 -5.84 -6.22
C GLU A 209 16.57 -5.29 -4.92
N HIS A 210 16.01 -4.07 -4.95
CA HIS A 210 15.42 -3.47 -3.76
C HIS A 210 14.24 -4.28 -3.22
N PHE A 211 13.51 -4.96 -4.10
CA PHE A 211 12.42 -5.87 -3.71
C PHE A 211 12.95 -7.12 -3.01
N LEU A 212 14.09 -7.67 -3.46
CA LEU A 212 14.73 -8.78 -2.76
C LEU A 212 15.18 -8.35 -1.37
N ASP A 213 15.84 -7.20 -1.27
CA ASP A 213 16.38 -6.68 -0.02
C ASP A 213 15.27 -6.46 1.01
N VAL A 214 14.17 -5.80 0.63
CA VAL A 214 13.08 -5.49 1.57
C VAL A 214 12.29 -6.72 2.00
N LEU A 215 12.13 -7.71 1.12
CA LEU A 215 11.39 -8.95 1.42
C LEU A 215 12.23 -9.97 2.21
N THR A 216 13.56 -9.82 2.23
CA THR A 216 14.49 -10.71 2.94
C THR A 216 15.10 -10.04 4.17
N VAL A 217 15.92 -9.01 3.99
CA VAL A 217 16.58 -8.24 5.05
C VAL A 217 15.56 -7.40 5.82
N GLY A 218 14.69 -6.70 5.10
CA GLY A 218 13.60 -5.92 5.70
C GLY A 218 12.48 -6.79 6.29
N MET A 219 12.46 -8.09 5.97
CA MET A 219 11.45 -9.06 6.43
C MET A 219 9.99 -8.71 6.11
N ALA A 220 9.73 -7.75 5.21
CA ALA A 220 8.38 -7.36 4.83
C ALA A 220 7.61 -8.51 4.16
N ASP A 221 6.28 -8.49 4.29
CA ASP A 221 5.37 -9.46 3.66
C ASP A 221 4.91 -9.02 2.27
N ALA A 222 5.00 -7.73 2.00
CA ALA A 222 4.73 -7.16 0.71
C ALA A 222 5.64 -5.97 0.43
N ALA A 223 5.88 -5.70 -0.84
CA ALA A 223 6.60 -4.52 -1.30
C ALA A 223 5.66 -3.68 -2.17
N LEU A 224 5.44 -2.44 -1.76
CA LEU A 224 4.60 -1.47 -2.44
C LEU A 224 5.47 -0.44 -3.17
N ALA A 225 5.16 -0.20 -4.44
CA ALA A 225 5.87 0.79 -5.26
C ALA A 225 4.93 1.51 -6.23
N ALA A 226 5.27 2.74 -6.60
CA ALA A 226 4.48 3.54 -7.56
C ALA A 226 5.34 3.95 -8.76
N SER A 227 6.31 4.85 -8.55
CA SER A 227 7.08 5.48 -9.63
C SER A 227 7.73 4.49 -10.60
N ILE A 228 8.36 3.44 -10.08
CA ILE A 228 9.10 2.46 -10.89
C ILE A 228 8.19 1.69 -11.86
N PHE A 229 6.90 1.54 -11.54
CA PHE A 229 5.91 0.89 -12.39
C PHE A 229 5.17 1.87 -13.29
N HIS A 230 4.89 3.09 -12.84
CA HIS A 230 4.20 4.11 -13.64
C HIS A 230 5.09 4.65 -14.78
N TYR A 231 6.39 4.78 -14.55
CA TYR A 231 7.36 5.24 -15.54
C TYR A 231 8.00 4.11 -16.35
N GLU A 232 7.49 2.88 -16.20
CA GLU A 232 7.95 1.69 -16.95
C GLU A 232 9.46 1.41 -16.81
N GLU A 233 10.07 1.84 -15.70
CA GLU A 233 11.46 1.54 -15.36
C GLU A 233 11.65 0.05 -15.02
N THR A 234 10.59 -0.58 -14.50
CA THR A 234 10.45 -2.02 -14.39
C THR A 234 8.98 -2.43 -14.51
N SER A 235 8.72 -3.73 -14.52
CA SER A 235 7.36 -4.29 -14.53
C SER A 235 7.18 -5.30 -13.40
N ILE A 236 5.93 -5.55 -13.01
CA ILE A 236 5.62 -6.54 -11.97
C ILE A 236 6.10 -7.95 -12.38
N PRO A 237 5.95 -8.40 -13.65
CA PRO A 237 6.50 -9.68 -14.10
C PRO A 237 8.03 -9.75 -13.96
N ALA A 238 8.75 -8.66 -14.27
CA ALA A 238 10.20 -8.61 -14.13
C ALA A 238 10.64 -8.76 -12.67
N VAL A 239 9.96 -8.05 -11.75
CA VAL A 239 10.20 -8.17 -10.31
C VAL A 239 9.93 -9.61 -9.83
N LYS A 240 8.76 -10.19 -10.18
CA LYS A 240 8.39 -11.55 -9.76
C LYS A 240 9.32 -12.62 -10.34
N HIS A 241 9.73 -12.48 -11.60
CA HIS A 241 10.71 -13.36 -12.22
C HIS A 241 12.04 -13.30 -11.47
N PHE A 242 12.56 -12.10 -11.23
CA PHE A 242 13.81 -11.91 -10.47
C PHE A 242 13.73 -12.54 -9.07
N LEU A 243 12.68 -12.25 -8.30
CA LEU A 243 12.48 -12.83 -6.96
C LEU A 243 12.43 -14.36 -6.97
N THR A 244 11.76 -14.93 -7.97
CA THR A 244 11.68 -16.39 -8.15
C THR A 244 13.07 -16.99 -8.40
N THR A 245 13.90 -16.37 -9.26
CA THR A 245 15.29 -16.83 -9.50
C THR A 245 16.19 -16.74 -8.27
N LYS A 246 15.81 -15.90 -7.29
CA LYS A 246 16.50 -15.74 -6.01
C LYS A 246 15.90 -16.60 -4.89
N GLY A 247 14.89 -17.41 -5.19
CA GLY A 247 14.26 -18.33 -4.24
C GLY A 247 13.25 -17.66 -3.29
N VAL A 248 12.82 -16.43 -3.55
CA VAL A 248 11.75 -15.78 -2.77
C VAL A 248 10.39 -16.27 -3.30
N PRO A 249 9.54 -16.92 -2.48
CA PRO A 249 8.23 -17.38 -2.92
C PRO A 249 7.31 -16.19 -3.23
N VAL A 250 6.91 -16.06 -4.49
CA VAL A 250 5.92 -15.08 -4.98
C VAL A 250 4.81 -15.80 -5.72
N ARG A 251 3.63 -15.19 -5.82
CA ARG A 251 2.52 -15.75 -6.59
C ARG A 251 2.83 -15.62 -8.09
N TYR A 252 2.82 -16.74 -8.81
CA TYR A 252 2.92 -16.76 -10.27
C TYR A 252 1.55 -17.02 -10.87
N GLU A 253 1.17 -16.29 -11.92
CA GLU A 253 0.06 -16.72 -12.76
C GLU A 253 0.51 -17.96 -13.53
N ARG A 254 -0.25 -19.06 -13.41
CA ARG A 254 -0.04 -20.20 -14.31
C ARG A 254 -0.36 -19.73 -15.71
N GLU A 255 0.53 -19.99 -16.68
CA GLU A 255 0.14 -19.89 -18.08
C GLU A 255 -1.17 -20.66 -18.29
N PRO A 256 -2.13 -20.12 -19.06
CA PRO A 256 -3.34 -20.85 -19.39
C PRO A 256 -2.93 -22.18 -20.01
N ASN A 257 -3.30 -23.27 -19.34
CA ASN A 257 -2.94 -24.61 -19.71
C ASN A 257 -3.51 -24.88 -21.12
N HIS A 258 -2.69 -24.84 -22.16
CA HIS A 258 -3.10 -25.07 -23.57
C HIS A 258 -3.69 -26.47 -23.85
N ARG A 259 -3.90 -27.30 -22.81
CA ARG A 259 -4.44 -28.66 -22.90
C ARG A 259 -5.98 -28.76 -22.85
N ALA A 260 -6.72 -27.66 -22.83
CA ALA A 260 -8.19 -27.69 -22.82
C ALA A 260 -8.86 -27.46 -24.19
N ALA A 261 -8.08 -27.37 -25.28
CA ALA A 261 -8.60 -27.17 -26.64
C ALA A 261 -8.67 -28.44 -27.51
N GLU A 262 -8.43 -29.62 -26.92
CA GLU A 262 -8.57 -30.92 -27.60
C GLU A 262 -9.45 -31.87 -26.77
N ILE A 263 -10.74 -31.57 -26.66
CA ILE A 263 -11.82 -32.56 -26.47
C ILE A 263 -13.05 -32.10 -27.24
#